data_AF-A0A348YYL0-F1
#
_entry.id   AF-A0A348YYL0-F1
#
_cell.length_a   1.000
_cell.length_b   1.000
_cell.length_c   1.000
_cell.angle_alpha   90.00
_cell.angle_beta   90.00
_cell.angle_gamma   90.00
#
_symmetry.space_group_name_H-M   'P 1'
#
loop_
_entity.id
_entity.type
_entity.pdbx_description
1 polymer ?
#
loop_
_entity_poly.entity_id
_entity_poly.type
_entity_poly.pdbx_seq_one_letter_code
_entity_poly.pdbx_strand_id
1 'polypeptide(L)'
;MLFDKCNVAQVAPINKIELSKTLRSRIEKVDNLLNMYQFLIEKELNRHNYIEAISFYQNFSLGLLLEMLRIKYKPYRYNFKARYIYYDLPEYIVKRLHTFYFIKDGEELREKHHLIHFWINILYLYSGNSI
;
A
#
# COMPACT_ATOMS: atom_id res chain seq x y z
N MET A 1 -18.30 -18.03 4.29
CA MET A 1 -19.54 -18.27 5.04
C MET A 1 -19.44 -19.66 5.65
N LEU A 2 -19.64 -19.77 6.95
CA LEU A 2 -19.79 -21.06 7.64
C LEU A 2 -21.16 -21.00 8.30
N PHE A 3 -22.05 -21.91 7.90
CA PHE A 3 -23.50 -21.97 8.11
C PHE A 3 -24.37 -21.31 7.04
N ASP A 4 -24.58 -22.07 5.97
CA ASP A 4 -25.77 -21.97 5.13
C ASP A 4 -26.44 -23.36 5.10
N LYS A 5 -27.50 -23.53 5.90
CA LYS A 5 -28.24 -24.79 5.97
C LYS A 5 -29.29 -24.94 4.85
N CYS A 6 -29.58 -23.85 4.13
CA CYS A 6 -30.69 -23.79 3.17
C CYS A 6 -30.20 -23.39 1.77
N ASN A 7 -28.90 -23.34 1.52
CA ASN A 7 -28.27 -22.95 0.26
C ASN A 7 -28.72 -21.55 -0.24
N VAL A 8 -29.07 -20.66 0.70
CA VAL A 8 -29.58 -19.30 0.45
C VAL A 8 -28.45 -18.37 0.03
N ALA A 9 -27.23 -18.63 0.48
CA ALA A 9 -26.08 -17.80 0.24
C ALA A 9 -25.42 -18.15 -1.10
N GLN A 10 -25.99 -17.64 -2.18
CA GLN A 10 -25.33 -17.68 -3.48
C GLN A 10 -24.16 -16.69 -3.49
N VAL A 11 -22.93 -17.19 -3.50
CA VAL A 11 -21.73 -16.36 -3.65
C VAL A 11 -21.67 -15.89 -5.10
N ALA A 12 -21.91 -14.60 -5.33
CA ALA A 12 -21.77 -14.01 -6.66
C ALA A 12 -20.32 -14.18 -7.15
N PRO A 13 -20.12 -14.62 -8.41
CA PRO A 13 -18.79 -14.74 -8.98
C PRO A 13 -18.13 -13.35 -9.09
N ILE A 14 -16.81 -13.31 -8.91
CA ILE A 14 -16.08 -12.04 -8.95
C ILE A 14 -16.11 -11.47 -10.38
N ASN A 15 -16.61 -10.24 -10.52
CA ASN A 15 -16.57 -9.49 -11.76
C ASN A 15 -15.15 -9.00 -12.03
N LYS A 16 -14.40 -9.74 -12.86
CA LYS A 16 -13.00 -9.44 -13.19
C LYS A 16 -12.83 -8.09 -13.90
N ILE A 17 -13.81 -7.68 -14.71
CA ILE A 17 -13.76 -6.41 -15.46
C ILE A 17 -13.93 -5.22 -14.51
N GLU A 18 -14.87 -5.32 -13.58
CA GLU A 18 -15.06 -4.29 -12.57
C GLU A 18 -13.89 -4.22 -11.60
N LEU A 19 -13.33 -5.37 -11.23
CA LEU A 19 -12.12 -5.42 -10.42
C LEU A 19 -10.94 -4.75 -11.14
N SER A 20 -10.68 -5.07 -12.41
CA SER A 20 -9.56 -4.45 -13.14
C SER A 20 -9.72 -2.93 -13.29
N LYS A 21 -10.93 -2.45 -13.59
CA LYS A 21 -11.25 -1.01 -13.59
C LYS A 21 -10.99 -0.37 -12.23
N THR A 22 -11.40 -1.03 -11.16
CA THR A 22 -11.18 -0.56 -9.79
C THR A 22 -9.68 -0.46 -9.49
N LEU A 23 -8.91 -1.52 -9.75
CA LEU A 23 -7.46 -1.55 -9.47
C LEU A 23 -6.69 -0.50 -10.27
N ARG A 24 -7.05 -0.27 -11.54
CA ARG A 24 -6.44 0.79 -12.36
C ARG A 24 -6.69 2.17 -11.77
N SER A 25 -7.94 2.47 -11.41
CA SER A 25 -8.28 3.73 -10.73
C SER A 25 -7.57 3.88 -9.38
N ARG A 26 -7.33 2.77 -8.66
CA ARG A 26 -6.57 2.80 -7.40
C ARG A 26 -5.09 3.11 -7.62
N ILE A 27 -4.45 2.53 -8.65
CA ILE A 27 -3.06 2.83 -9.00
C ILE A 27 -2.87 4.32 -9.32
N GLU A 28 -3.75 4.88 -10.15
CA GLU A 28 -3.73 6.32 -10.47
C GLU A 28 -3.95 7.19 -9.22
N LYS A 29 -4.83 6.77 -8.31
CA LYS A 29 -5.04 7.46 -7.03
C LYS A 29 -3.81 7.40 -6.14
N VAL A 30 -3.11 6.27 -6.08
CA VAL A 30 -1.90 6.14 -5.27
C VAL A 30 -0.84 7.15 -5.72
N ASP A 31 -0.60 7.27 -7.03
CA ASP A 31 0.36 8.23 -7.57
C ASP A 31 0.00 9.68 -7.21
N ASN A 32 -1.26 10.06 -7.40
CA ASN A 32 -1.76 11.37 -7.02
C ASN A 32 -1.62 11.66 -5.52
N LEU A 33 -1.96 10.70 -4.65
CA LEU A 33 -1.87 10.84 -3.20
C LEU A 33 -0.42 10.95 -2.73
N LEU A 34 0.49 10.17 -3.34
CA LEU A 34 1.90 10.23 -3.02
C LEU A 34 2.48 11.61 -3.36
N ASN A 35 2.19 12.10 -4.57
CA ASN A 35 2.63 13.41 -5.04
C ASN A 35 2.03 14.55 -4.19
N MET A 36 0.76 14.42 -3.79
CA MET A 36 0.06 15.41 -3.00
C MET A 36 0.53 15.44 -1.54
N TYR A 37 0.86 14.32 -0.91
CA TYR A 37 1.09 14.27 0.53
C TYR A 37 2.55 14.10 0.97
N GLN A 38 3.49 13.80 0.06
CA GLN A 38 4.91 13.70 0.40
C GLN A 38 5.44 14.94 1.15
N PHE A 39 4.97 16.14 0.76
CA PHE A 39 5.43 17.38 1.38
C PHE A 39 5.06 17.49 2.86
N LEU A 40 4.00 16.81 3.33
CA LEU A 40 3.59 16.82 4.74
C LEU A 40 4.62 16.10 5.61
N ILE A 41 5.18 14.99 5.13
CA ILE A 41 6.23 14.25 5.84
C ILE A 41 7.48 15.13 5.91
N GLU A 42 7.95 15.63 4.76
CA GLU A 42 9.16 16.43 4.66
C GLU A 42 9.09 17.72 5.48
N LYS A 43 7.94 18.39 5.46
CA LYS A 43 7.69 19.61 6.23
C LYS A 43 7.81 19.37 7.74
N GLU A 44 7.18 18.31 8.25
CA GLU A 44 7.21 18.04 9.69
C GLU A 44 8.57 17.47 10.15
N LEU A 45 9.27 16.72 9.28
CA LEU A 45 10.67 16.34 9.50
C LEU A 45 11.59 17.55 9.66
N ASN A 46 11.47 18.55 8.77
CA ASN A 46 12.28 19.77 8.83
C ASN A 46 11.99 20.60 10.10
N ARG A 47 10.81 20.44 10.68
CA ARG A 47 10.40 21.09 11.93
C ARG A 47 10.76 20.30 13.19
N HIS A 48 11.33 19.11 13.04
CA HIS A 48 11.57 18.16 14.12
C HIS A 48 10.28 17.69 14.82
N ASN A 49 9.13 17.80 14.14
CA ASN A 49 7.82 17.34 14.59
C ASN A 49 7.64 15.85 14.24
N TYR A 50 8.41 14.99 14.92
CA TYR A 50 8.55 13.59 14.52
C TYR A 50 7.28 12.75 14.70
N ILE A 51 6.39 13.13 15.63
CA ILE A 51 5.13 12.42 15.88
C ILE A 51 4.17 12.60 14.69
N GLU A 52 4.06 13.82 14.18
CA GLU A 52 3.29 14.14 12.99
C GLU A 52 3.92 13.52 11.75
N ALA A 53 5.26 13.61 11.63
CA ALA A 53 5.99 13.01 10.51
C ALA A 53 5.75 11.49 10.42
N ILE A 54 5.86 10.74 11.53
CA ILE A 54 5.62 9.29 11.53
C ILE A 54 4.15 8.96 11.23
N SER A 55 3.21 9.77 11.71
CA SER A 55 1.78 9.61 11.41
C SER A 55 1.51 9.77 9.91
N PHE A 56 2.07 10.80 9.28
CA PHE A 56 1.95 11.00 7.83
C PHE A 56 2.66 9.92 7.04
N TYR A 57 3.85 9.48 7.44
CA TYR A 57 4.57 8.38 6.81
C TYR A 57 3.76 7.07 6.79
N GLN A 58 3.16 6.70 7.92
CA GLN A 58 2.34 5.48 8.03
C GLN A 58 1.14 5.52 7.07
N ASN A 59 0.51 6.68 6.91
CA ASN A 59 -0.68 6.84 6.06
C ASN A 59 -0.35 7.03 4.57
N PHE A 60 0.59 7.92 4.26
CA PHE A 60 0.84 8.42 2.91
C PHE A 60 2.13 7.90 2.27
N SER A 61 2.90 7.07 2.97
CA SER A 61 4.02 6.33 2.36
C SER A 61 3.80 4.83 2.49
N LEU A 62 3.83 4.32 3.73
CA LEU A 62 3.73 2.89 3.97
C LEU A 62 2.36 2.33 3.58
N GLY A 63 1.28 3.05 3.90
CA GLY A 63 -0.08 2.70 3.48
C GLY A 63 -0.24 2.59 1.96
N LEU A 64 0.30 3.55 1.21
CA LEU A 64 0.25 3.56 -0.25
C LEU A 64 1.09 2.44 -0.87
N LEU A 65 2.29 2.18 -0.32
CA LEU A 65 3.13 1.06 -0.76
C LEU A 65 2.43 -0.29 -0.55
N LEU A 66 1.81 -0.49 0.61
CA LEU A 66 1.07 -1.72 0.89
C LEU A 66 -0.07 -1.94 -0.09
N GLU A 67 -0.78 -0.88 -0.44
CA GLU A 67 -1.84 -0.96 -1.44
C GLU A 67 -1.28 -1.41 -2.79
N MET A 68 -0.21 -0.79 -3.30
CA MET A 68 0.43 -1.18 -4.57
C MET A 68 0.93 -2.62 -4.56
N LEU A 69 1.59 -3.04 -3.48
CA LEU A 69 2.07 -4.41 -3.33
C LEU A 69 0.91 -5.41 -3.32
N ARG A 70 -0.22 -5.06 -2.69
CA ARG A 70 -1.40 -5.93 -2.70
C ARG A 70 -2.09 -5.96 -4.05
N ILE A 71 -2.17 -4.85 -4.78
CA ILE A 71 -2.68 -4.85 -6.15
C ILE A 71 -1.86 -5.85 -6.99
N LYS A 72 -0.53 -5.86 -6.82
CA LYS A 72 0.38 -6.76 -7.52
C LYS A 72 0.23 -8.25 -7.12
N TYR A 73 0.27 -8.56 -5.83
CA TYR A 73 0.35 -9.96 -5.36
C TYR A 73 -1.00 -10.56 -4.95
N LYS A 74 -1.96 -9.73 -4.52
CA LYS A 74 -3.26 -10.17 -4.02
C LYS A 74 -4.40 -9.18 -4.35
N PRO A 75 -4.74 -8.99 -5.65
CA PRO A 75 -5.67 -7.96 -6.11
C PRO A 75 -7.06 -8.01 -5.46
N TYR A 76 -7.57 -9.20 -5.16
CA TYR A 76 -8.87 -9.36 -4.48
C TYR A 76 -8.89 -8.85 -3.02
N ARG A 77 -7.72 -8.59 -2.43
CA ARG A 77 -7.54 -8.07 -1.08
C ARG A 77 -6.70 -6.79 -1.10
N TYR A 78 -6.78 -6.00 -2.18
CA TYR A 78 -5.96 -4.80 -2.35
C TYR A 78 -6.06 -3.81 -1.18
N ASN A 79 -7.25 -3.70 -0.57
CA ASN A 79 -7.56 -2.78 0.53
C ASN A 79 -7.35 -3.34 1.94
N PHE A 80 -6.72 -4.51 2.10
CA PHE A 80 -6.56 -5.17 3.41
C PHE A 80 -5.41 -4.60 4.26
N LYS A 81 -4.68 -3.58 3.77
CA LYS A 81 -3.58 -2.93 4.50
C LYS A 81 -2.58 -3.94 5.09
N ALA A 82 -2.30 -3.93 6.38
CA ALA A 82 -1.38 -4.88 7.01
C ALA A 82 -2.04 -6.22 7.38
N ARG A 83 -3.30 -6.47 7.04
CA ARG A 83 -3.99 -7.70 7.47
C ARG A 83 -3.56 -8.88 6.60
N TYR A 84 -3.08 -9.96 7.22
CA TYR A 84 -2.64 -11.18 6.54
C TYR A 84 -1.40 -11.03 5.63
N ILE A 85 -0.52 -10.05 5.85
CA ILE A 85 0.63 -9.82 4.93
C ILE A 85 1.52 -11.06 4.80
N TYR A 86 1.75 -11.76 5.91
CA TYR A 86 2.59 -12.96 5.97
C TYR A 86 2.02 -14.15 5.17
N TYR A 87 0.72 -14.12 4.87
CA TYR A 87 0.03 -15.16 4.08
C TYR A 87 -0.21 -14.72 2.64
N ASP A 88 -0.45 -13.43 2.41
CA ASP A 88 -0.83 -12.90 1.11
C ASP A 88 0.37 -12.49 0.24
N LEU A 89 1.52 -12.12 0.83
CA LEU A 89 2.68 -11.59 0.10
C LEU A 89 3.89 -12.55 0.13
N PRO A 90 4.75 -12.55 -0.91
CA PRO A 90 5.98 -13.33 -0.90
C PRO A 90 6.91 -12.97 0.27
N GLU A 91 7.62 -13.96 0.82
CA GLU A 91 8.49 -13.79 1.99
C GLU A 91 9.53 -12.66 1.81
N TYR A 92 10.14 -12.54 0.63
CA TYR A 92 11.12 -11.49 0.36
C TYR A 92 10.50 -10.08 0.38
N ILE A 93 9.22 -9.95 0.00
CA ILE A 93 8.49 -8.68 0.10
C ILE A 93 8.18 -8.38 1.57
N VAL A 94 7.77 -9.39 2.34
CA VAL A 94 7.50 -9.24 3.78
C VAL A 94 8.77 -8.83 4.53
N LYS A 95 9.91 -9.47 4.27
CA LYS A 95 11.22 -9.09 4.81
C LYS A 95 11.58 -7.65 4.51
N ARG A 96 11.31 -7.18 3.29
CA ARG A 96 11.53 -5.79 2.91
C ARG A 96 10.53 -4.84 3.57
N LEU A 97 9.28 -5.24 3.77
CA LEU A 97 8.30 -4.42 4.50
C LEU A 97 8.68 -4.24 5.97
N HIS A 98 9.23 -5.27 6.63
CA HIS A 98 9.73 -5.15 8.00
C HIS A 98 10.67 -3.96 8.18
N THR A 99 11.59 -3.73 7.24
CA THR A 99 12.55 -2.62 7.35
C THR A 99 11.87 -1.26 7.30
N PHE A 100 10.70 -1.14 6.69
CA PHE A 100 9.93 0.11 6.60
C PHE A 100 9.02 0.37 7.80
N TYR A 101 8.71 -0.65 8.60
CA TYR A 101 7.82 -0.48 9.75
C TYR A 101 8.52 0.07 10.99
N PHE A 102 9.78 -0.31 11.21
CA PHE A 102 10.56 0.12 12.37
C PHE A 102 11.37 1.36 12.01
N ILE A 103 11.20 2.45 12.75
CA ILE A 103 11.88 3.73 12.52
C ILE A 103 12.58 4.14 13.81
N LYS A 104 13.87 4.44 13.74
CA LYS A 104 14.74 4.81 14.86
C LYS A 104 14.68 6.30 15.18
N ASP A 105 14.66 7.15 14.16
CA ASP A 105 14.73 8.62 14.26
C ASP A 105 14.19 9.29 12.98
N GLY A 106 14.22 10.63 12.95
CA GLY A 106 13.74 11.43 11.82
C GLY A 106 14.57 11.28 10.54
N GLU A 107 15.88 11.02 10.64
CA GLU A 107 16.73 10.82 9.47
C GLU A 107 16.41 9.48 8.80
N GLU A 108 16.28 8.41 9.58
CA GLU A 108 15.86 7.12 9.04
C GLU A 108 14.43 7.17 8.46
N LEU A 109 13.54 7.96 9.08
CA LEU A 109 12.20 8.19 8.53
C LEU A 109 12.27 8.83 7.15
N ARG A 110 13.13 9.85 6.96
CA ARG A 110 13.34 10.53 5.67
C ARG A 110 13.88 9.57 4.62
N GLU A 111 14.94 8.83 4.96
CA GLU A 111 15.53 7.83 4.06
C GLU A 111 14.49 6.79 3.60
N LYS A 112 13.72 6.26 4.55
CA LYS A 112 12.68 5.26 4.26
C LYS A 112 11.52 5.86 3.47
N HIS A 113 11.14 7.11 3.73
CA HIS A 113 10.14 7.82 2.93
C HIS A 113 10.58 7.89 1.46
N HIS A 114 11.81 8.33 1.18
CA HIS A 114 12.34 8.41 -0.16
C HIS A 114 12.46 7.03 -0.85
N LEU A 115 12.91 6.01 -0.11
CA LEU A 115 12.98 4.64 -0.64
C LEU A 115 11.60 4.08 -1.00
N ILE A 116 10.58 4.37 -0.19
CA ILE A 116 9.20 4.00 -0.50
C ILE A 116 8.71 4.74 -1.74
N HIS A 117 8.92 6.05 -1.82
CA HIS A 117 8.51 6.86 -2.96
C HIS A 117 9.10 6.32 -4.26
N PHE A 118 10.42 6.06 -4.28
CA PHE A 118 11.10 5.45 -5.41
C PHE A 118 10.51 4.08 -5.78
N TRP A 119 10.20 3.24 -4.78
CA TRP A 119 9.63 1.92 -5.04
C TRP A 119 8.21 1.98 -5.59
N ILE A 120 7.37 2.90 -5.10
CA ILE A 120 6.02 3.12 -5.65
C ILE A 120 6.12 3.55 -7.11
N ASN A 121 7.04 4.45 -7.47
CA ASN A 121 7.24 4.87 -8.87
C ASN A 121 7.63 3.69 -9.76
N ILE A 122 8.54 2.83 -9.29
CA ILE A 122 8.88 1.59 -10.01
C ILE A 122 7.63 0.71 -10.20
N LEU A 123 6.86 0.49 -9.13
CA LEU A 123 5.64 -0.34 -9.21
C LEU A 123 4.60 0.26 -10.16
N TYR A 124 4.45 1.58 -10.18
CA TYR A 124 3.55 2.30 -11.08
C TYR A 124 3.93 2.06 -12.56
N LEU A 125 5.22 2.24 -12.90
CA LEU A 125 5.74 2.01 -14.26
C LEU A 125 5.52 0.56 -14.74
N TYR A 126 5.70 -0.43 -13.86
CA TYR A 126 5.43 -1.82 -14.21
C TYR A 126 3.94 -2.15 -14.31
N SER A 127 3.09 -1.47 -13.53
CA SER A 127 1.64 -1.71 -13.53
C SER A 127 0.97 -1.19 -14.80
N GLY A 128 1.52 -0.13 -15.41
CA GLY A 128 1.08 0.36 -16.72
C GLY A 128 1.28 -0.64 -17.88
N ASN A 129 2.16 -1.63 -17.69
CA ASN A 129 2.47 -2.66 -18.69
C ASN A 129 1.80 -4.02 -18.42
N SER A 130 1.11 -4.20 -17.28
CA SER A 130 0.73 -5.53 -16.76
C SER A 130 -0.76 -5.69 -16.40
N ILE A 131 -1.62 -4.70 -16.66
CA ILE A 131 -3.07 -4.73 -16.29
C ILE A 131 -3.97 -4.40 -17.48
#